data_AF-A0A1X2FCP5-F1
#
_entry.id   AF-A0A1X2FCP5-F1
#
_cell.length_a   1.000
_cell.length_b   1.000
_cell.length_c   1.000
_cell.angle_alpha   90.00
_cell.angle_beta   90.00
_cell.angle_gamma   90.00
#
_symmetry.space_group_name_H-M   'P 1'
#
loop_
_entity.id
_entity.type
_entity.pdbx_description
1 polymer ?
#
loop_
_entity_poly.entity_id
_entity_poly.type
_entity_poly.pdbx_seq_one_letter_code
_entity_poly.pdbx_strand_id
1 'polypeptide(L)'
;MPESEASDRELAVMSWGGPWDSALRSAVSDPFEAATGIAVRHQKYVGLAVPDQLATAVRAGARPPCGVAWTNAVAAMRAAHDGWCDPLSPEQVPNLMSLHPRAQPDGFDGWPLAMVYSVIYVLVFQRAIFGGHVPESWNVLLDPRHRGRIALYPDGNGIHAVAQVLGGGAVDDIPEHMEPCWNFLRAMRPQVSAMDYSGQLAEHLRAGHLDLCFRALPNAIGFQRAGIDVGWVAPAEGVPDTMDCLWVPRGLSPEVAEWARRYIDFALSRPVQEHWCRLLGAIPARPDAAAPPTLGAATRTPQCLDDRQHLLYVPDRIKLVHAAGWQQKFRSIFNGPNSSATA
;
A
#
# COMPACT_ATOMS: atom_id res chain seq x y z
N MET A 1 -3.01 45.62 -20.57
CA MET A 1 -2.63 44.20 -20.57
C MET A 1 -3.73 43.45 -19.85
N PRO A 2 -4.34 42.41 -20.43
CA PRO A 2 -5.28 41.62 -19.66
C PRO A 2 -4.49 40.77 -18.66
N GLU A 3 -4.86 40.90 -17.39
CA GLU A 3 -4.50 39.94 -16.34
C GLU A 3 -4.97 38.56 -16.80
N SER A 4 -4.08 37.57 -16.77
CA SER A 4 -4.43 36.20 -17.14
C SER A 4 -5.46 35.67 -16.13
N GLU A 5 -6.64 35.31 -16.61
CA GLU A 5 -7.55 34.41 -15.90
C GLU A 5 -6.79 33.13 -15.58
N ALA A 6 -6.30 32.99 -14.34
CA ALA A 6 -5.85 31.70 -13.84
C ALA A 6 -7.07 30.78 -13.86
N SER A 7 -7.06 29.76 -14.73
CA SER A 7 -8.23 28.90 -14.91
C SER A 7 -8.54 28.11 -13.64
N ASP A 8 -9.81 28.12 -13.23
CA ASP A 8 -10.43 27.37 -12.12
C ASP A 8 -10.38 25.82 -12.27
N ARG A 9 -9.45 25.30 -13.09
CA ARG A 9 -9.31 23.87 -13.42
C ARG A 9 -8.48 23.15 -12.36
N GLU A 10 -9.12 22.71 -11.28
CA GLU A 10 -8.49 21.91 -10.22
C GLU A 10 -9.03 20.47 -10.18
N LEU A 11 -8.12 19.49 -10.16
CA LEU A 11 -8.38 18.07 -9.91
C LEU A 11 -7.92 17.71 -8.49
N ALA A 12 -8.86 17.30 -7.64
CA ALA A 12 -8.53 16.78 -6.31
C ALA A 12 -8.14 15.30 -6.39
N VAL A 13 -6.95 14.96 -5.88
CA VAL A 13 -6.39 13.61 -5.89
C VAL A 13 -6.09 13.16 -4.46
N MET A 14 -6.57 11.99 -4.06
CA MET A 14 -6.25 11.47 -2.73
C MET A 14 -4.75 11.17 -2.59
N SER A 15 -4.22 11.32 -1.38
CA SER A 15 -2.82 11.06 -1.07
C SER A 15 -2.62 10.51 0.33
N TRP A 16 -1.65 9.61 0.50
CA TRP A 16 -1.26 9.05 1.80
C TRP A 16 -0.50 10.04 2.70
N GLY A 17 -0.07 11.20 2.19
CA GLY A 17 0.79 12.11 2.94
C GLY A 17 2.25 11.65 3.03
N GLY A 18 3.10 12.49 3.63
CA GLY A 18 4.50 12.14 3.91
C GLY A 18 5.30 11.77 2.64
N PRO A 19 6.20 10.77 2.70
CA PRO A 19 7.02 10.37 1.56
C PRO A 19 6.21 9.93 0.32
N TRP A 20 5.01 9.38 0.53
CA TRP A 20 4.11 8.96 -0.54
C TRP A 20 3.56 10.15 -1.31
N ASP A 21 3.13 11.19 -0.58
CA ASP A 21 2.65 12.44 -1.17
C ASP A 21 3.73 13.14 -1.97
N SER A 22 4.94 13.24 -1.42
CA SER A 22 6.08 13.83 -2.12
C SER A 22 6.41 13.07 -3.40
N ALA A 23 6.33 11.73 -3.38
CA ALA A 23 6.57 10.90 -4.57
C ALA A 23 5.46 11.06 -5.62
N LEU A 24 4.18 11.06 -5.21
CA LEU A 24 3.04 11.32 -6.10
C LEU A 24 3.18 12.71 -6.75
N ARG A 25 3.46 13.73 -5.92
CA ARG A 25 3.61 15.12 -6.32
C ARG A 25 4.68 15.27 -7.40
N SER A 26 5.90 14.81 -7.12
CA SER A 26 7.04 15.01 -8.02
C SER A 26 7.00 14.14 -9.27
N ALA A 27 6.50 12.90 -9.16
CA ALA A 27 6.54 11.96 -10.28
C ALA A 27 5.30 12.01 -11.17
N VAL A 28 4.14 12.40 -10.62
CA VAL A 28 2.85 12.33 -11.30
C VAL A 28 2.20 13.70 -11.40
N SER A 29 1.94 14.35 -10.27
CA SER A 29 1.06 15.52 -10.22
C SER A 29 1.68 16.76 -10.86
N ASP A 30 2.89 17.15 -10.48
CA ASP A 30 3.54 18.34 -11.06
C ASP A 30 3.82 18.17 -12.56
N PRO A 31 4.32 17.00 -13.04
CA PRO A 31 4.45 16.77 -14.48
C PRO A 31 3.11 16.77 -15.23
N PHE A 32 2.04 16.26 -14.61
CA PHE A 32 0.69 16.31 -15.19
C PHE A 32 0.16 17.75 -15.28
N GLU A 33 0.32 18.54 -14.21
CA GLU A 33 -0.04 19.96 -14.18
C GLU A 33 0.71 20.71 -15.30
N ALA A 34 2.02 20.50 -15.41
CA ALA A 34 2.85 21.11 -16.45
C ALA A 34 2.42 20.71 -17.87
N ALA A 35 2.01 19.46 -18.07
CA ALA A 35 1.61 18.95 -19.38
C ALA A 35 0.19 19.38 -19.80
N THR A 36 -0.69 19.71 -18.84
CA THR A 36 -2.13 19.86 -19.11
C THR A 36 -2.72 21.21 -18.70
N GLY A 37 -2.05 21.95 -17.81
CA GLY A 37 -2.57 23.17 -17.18
C GLY A 37 -3.70 22.93 -16.18
N ILE A 38 -4.02 21.68 -15.82
CA ILE A 38 -5.01 21.33 -14.79
C ILE A 38 -4.27 21.23 -13.46
N ALA A 39 -4.58 22.10 -12.50
CA ALA A 39 -3.99 22.08 -11.15
C ALA A 39 -4.38 20.81 -10.39
N VAL A 40 -3.49 20.25 -9.57
CA VAL A 40 -3.71 19.02 -8.80
C VAL A 40 -3.58 19.29 -7.31
N ARG A 41 -4.71 19.29 -6.60
CA ARG A 41 -4.74 19.41 -5.14
C ARG A 41 -4.73 18.03 -4.50
N HIS A 42 -3.74 17.77 -3.64
CA HIS A 42 -3.73 16.55 -2.85
C HIS A 42 -4.70 16.64 -1.67
N GLN A 43 -5.58 15.65 -1.55
CA GLN A 43 -6.43 15.44 -0.40
C GLN A 43 -5.84 14.32 0.46
N LYS A 44 -5.18 14.71 1.55
CA LYS A 44 -4.54 13.74 2.45
C LYS A 44 -5.58 12.84 3.11
N TYR A 45 -5.32 11.54 3.07
CA TYR A 45 -6.04 10.52 3.83
C TYR A 45 -5.10 9.38 4.20
N VAL A 46 -5.07 9.01 5.48
CA VAL A 46 -4.20 7.95 6.00
C VAL A 46 -5.09 6.86 6.58
N GLY A 47 -4.99 5.65 6.03
CA GLY A 47 -5.74 4.48 6.48
C GLY A 47 -6.24 3.64 5.31
N LEU A 48 -6.38 2.33 5.49
CA LEU A 48 -6.68 1.45 4.35
C LEU A 48 -8.16 1.47 3.92
N ALA A 49 -9.10 1.91 4.76
CA ALA A 49 -10.52 1.98 4.37
C ALA A 49 -10.79 3.15 3.40
N VAL A 50 -11.85 3.07 2.60
CA VAL A 50 -12.32 4.25 1.84
C VAL A 50 -12.75 5.35 2.82
N PRO A 51 -12.36 6.63 2.64
CA PRO A 51 -12.74 7.70 3.54
C PRO A 51 -14.25 7.84 3.69
N ASP A 52 -14.74 8.04 4.92
CA ASP A 52 -16.18 8.18 5.20
C ASP A 52 -16.84 9.29 4.39
N GLN A 53 -16.13 10.41 4.17
CA GLN A 53 -16.63 11.52 3.37
C GLN A 53 -16.85 11.10 1.90
N LEU A 54 -15.94 10.31 1.34
CA LEU A 54 -16.06 9.78 -0.02
C LEU A 54 -17.21 8.76 -0.09
N ALA A 55 -17.25 7.81 0.85
CA ALA A 55 -18.31 6.80 0.92
C ALA A 55 -19.70 7.43 1.08
N THR A 56 -19.83 8.44 1.94
CA THR A 56 -21.08 9.17 2.17
C THR A 56 -21.53 9.92 0.94
N ALA A 57 -20.62 10.64 0.28
CA ALA A 57 -20.93 11.40 -0.92
C ALA A 57 -21.44 10.49 -2.04
N VAL A 58 -20.73 9.39 -2.33
CA VAL A 58 -21.12 8.46 -3.40
C VAL A 58 -22.45 7.77 -3.10
N ARG A 59 -22.70 7.34 -1.85
CA ARG A 59 -23.99 6.73 -1.46
C ARG A 59 -25.16 7.71 -1.57
N ALA A 60 -24.93 8.98 -1.29
CA ALA A 60 -25.94 10.03 -1.38
C ALA A 60 -26.15 10.55 -2.82
N GLY A 61 -25.37 10.09 -3.80
CA GLY A 61 -25.36 10.67 -5.15
C GLY A 61 -24.86 12.11 -5.19
N ALA A 62 -24.14 12.55 -4.14
CA ALA A 62 -23.54 13.87 -4.06
C ALA A 62 -22.16 13.89 -4.76
N ARG A 63 -21.67 15.10 -5.07
CA ARG A 63 -20.34 15.27 -5.66
C ARG A 63 -19.26 14.71 -4.72
N PRO A 64 -18.43 13.75 -5.16
CA PRO A 64 -17.31 13.25 -4.38
C PRO A 64 -16.30 14.34 -4.01
N PRO A 65 -15.57 14.21 -2.88
CA PRO A 65 -14.58 15.19 -2.46
C PRO A 65 -13.28 15.18 -3.30
N CYS A 66 -13.05 14.11 -4.07
CA CYS A 66 -11.90 13.95 -4.96
C CYS A 66 -12.33 13.45 -6.35
N GLY A 67 -11.55 13.78 -7.37
CA GLY A 67 -11.70 13.25 -8.73
C GLY A 67 -10.96 11.93 -8.94
N VAL A 68 -9.83 11.72 -8.25
CA VAL A 68 -9.09 10.46 -8.24
C VAL A 68 -8.90 9.99 -6.81
N ALA A 69 -9.36 8.78 -6.53
CA ALA A 69 -9.09 8.08 -5.29
C ALA A 69 -7.86 7.19 -5.45
N TRP A 70 -6.94 7.26 -4.49
CA TRP A 70 -5.74 6.43 -4.37
C TRP A 70 -5.86 5.64 -3.09
N THR A 71 -6.06 4.33 -3.22
CA THR A 71 -6.32 3.41 -2.10
C THR A 71 -5.62 2.08 -2.35
N ASN A 72 -5.51 1.23 -1.32
CA ASN A 72 -5.00 -0.13 -1.54
C ASN A 72 -6.03 -0.98 -2.31
N ALA A 73 -5.57 -2.09 -2.91
CA ALA A 73 -6.37 -2.99 -3.74
C ALA A 73 -7.66 -3.47 -3.06
N VAL A 74 -7.61 -3.88 -1.79
CA VAL A 74 -8.81 -4.39 -1.09
C VAL A 74 -9.90 -3.32 -0.99
N ALA A 75 -9.54 -2.08 -0.66
CA ALA A 75 -10.52 -0.99 -0.57
C ALA A 75 -11.04 -0.56 -1.94
N ALA A 76 -10.17 -0.49 -2.94
CA ALA A 76 -10.55 -0.15 -4.31
C ALA A 76 -11.48 -1.21 -4.93
N MET A 77 -11.17 -2.50 -4.74
CA MET A 77 -12.03 -3.60 -5.20
C MET A 77 -13.35 -3.65 -4.44
N ARG A 78 -13.39 -3.31 -3.15
CA ARG A 78 -14.65 -3.16 -2.41
C ARG A 78 -15.50 -2.03 -2.99
N ALA A 79 -14.89 -0.86 -3.24
CA ALA A 79 -15.57 0.27 -3.88
C ALA A 79 -16.12 -0.10 -5.27
N ALA A 80 -15.36 -0.86 -6.06
CA ALA A 80 -15.80 -1.37 -7.35
C ALA A 80 -17.00 -2.33 -7.22
N HIS A 81 -16.95 -3.28 -6.28
CA HIS A 81 -18.07 -4.20 -6.00
C HIS A 81 -19.34 -3.44 -5.58
N ASP A 82 -19.19 -2.38 -4.79
CA ASP A 82 -20.30 -1.56 -4.31
C ASP A 82 -20.79 -0.55 -5.36
N GLY A 83 -20.21 -0.55 -6.57
CA GLY A 83 -20.61 0.29 -7.69
C GLY A 83 -20.18 1.75 -7.56
N TRP A 84 -19.14 2.05 -6.78
CA TRP A 84 -18.69 3.42 -6.50
C TRP A 84 -17.72 3.98 -7.54
N CYS A 85 -17.14 3.12 -8.37
CA CYS A 85 -16.20 3.52 -9.41
C CYS A 85 -16.94 3.89 -10.71
N ASP A 86 -16.52 4.97 -11.34
CA ASP A 86 -16.72 5.24 -12.77
C ASP A 86 -15.69 4.39 -13.54
N PRO A 87 -16.10 3.33 -14.25
CA PRO A 87 -15.16 2.39 -14.87
C PRO A 87 -14.25 3.06 -15.89
N LEU A 88 -13.01 2.60 -15.94
CA LEU A 88 -12.04 2.97 -16.96
C LEU A 88 -12.22 2.09 -18.20
N SER A 89 -11.69 2.56 -19.32
CA SER A 89 -11.60 1.76 -20.54
C SER A 89 -10.28 2.01 -21.27
N PRO A 90 -9.77 1.04 -22.05
CA PRO A 90 -8.59 1.23 -22.89
C PRO A 90 -8.71 2.39 -23.89
N GLU A 91 -9.91 2.77 -24.29
CA GLU A 91 -10.13 3.91 -25.20
C GLU A 91 -9.86 5.24 -24.52
N GLN A 92 -10.19 5.37 -23.23
CA GLN A 92 -10.00 6.59 -22.44
C GLN A 92 -8.66 6.60 -21.68
N VAL A 93 -8.15 5.42 -21.33
CA VAL A 93 -6.93 5.20 -20.55
C VAL A 93 -6.07 4.14 -21.27
N PRO A 94 -5.47 4.47 -22.41
CA PRO A 94 -4.75 3.50 -23.26
C PRO A 94 -3.58 2.80 -22.56
N ASN A 95 -2.95 3.42 -21.57
CA ASN A 95 -1.85 2.79 -20.84
C ASN A 95 -2.27 1.57 -20.00
N LEU A 96 -3.58 1.34 -19.78
CA LEU A 96 -4.09 0.10 -19.18
C LEU A 96 -3.62 -1.15 -19.92
N MET A 97 -3.52 -1.07 -21.25
CA MET A 97 -3.11 -2.19 -22.10
C MET A 97 -1.62 -2.53 -22.01
N SER A 98 -0.83 -1.67 -21.36
CA SER A 98 0.58 -1.92 -21.11
C SER A 98 0.86 -2.52 -19.73
N LEU A 99 -0.17 -2.71 -18.92
CA LEU A 99 -0.01 -3.22 -17.56
C LEU A 99 0.10 -4.74 -17.55
N HIS A 100 0.78 -5.22 -16.52
CA HIS A 100 0.84 -6.64 -16.19
C HIS A 100 -0.58 -7.20 -15.92
N PRO A 101 -0.87 -8.47 -16.21
CA PRO A 101 -2.19 -9.05 -15.94
C PRO A 101 -2.67 -8.89 -14.48
N ARG A 102 -1.76 -9.01 -13.49
CA ARG A 102 -2.07 -8.75 -12.08
C ARG A 102 -2.55 -7.34 -11.79
N ALA A 103 -2.35 -6.39 -12.70
CA ALA A 103 -2.81 -5.02 -12.53
C ALA A 103 -4.30 -4.83 -12.84
N GLN A 104 -4.92 -5.80 -13.51
CA GLN A 104 -6.36 -5.88 -13.68
C GLN A 104 -6.97 -6.57 -12.45
N PRO A 105 -7.95 -5.96 -11.77
CA PRO A 105 -8.54 -6.55 -10.58
C PRO A 105 -9.28 -7.87 -10.90
N ASP A 106 -8.84 -8.96 -10.27
CA ASP A 106 -9.50 -10.26 -10.38
C ASP A 106 -10.98 -10.20 -9.96
N GLY A 107 -11.84 -10.87 -10.74
CA GLY A 107 -13.28 -10.98 -10.44
C GLY A 107 -14.14 -9.81 -10.92
N PHE A 108 -13.60 -8.96 -11.79
CA PHE A 108 -14.33 -7.89 -12.46
C PHE A 108 -14.23 -8.03 -13.97
N ASP A 109 -15.30 -7.68 -14.67
CA ASP A 109 -15.28 -7.48 -16.11
C ASP A 109 -14.67 -6.09 -16.41
N GLY A 110 -13.59 -6.06 -17.18
CA GLY A 110 -12.92 -4.81 -17.58
C GLY A 110 -12.11 -4.15 -16.45
N TRP A 111 -12.11 -2.81 -16.42
CA TRP A 111 -11.21 -1.99 -15.60
C TRP A 111 -11.99 -1.03 -14.69
N PRO A 112 -12.62 -1.50 -13.60
CA PRO A 112 -13.28 -0.58 -12.66
C PRO A 112 -12.29 0.34 -11.91
N LEU A 113 -11.00 -0.01 -11.94
CA LEU A 113 -9.87 0.67 -11.32
C LEU A 113 -8.59 0.27 -12.08
N ALA A 114 -7.49 0.98 -11.83
CA ALA A 114 -6.16 0.58 -12.28
C ALA A 114 -5.26 0.28 -11.07
N MET A 115 -4.70 -0.93 -10.97
CA MET A 115 -3.64 -1.19 -10.00
C MET A 115 -2.31 -0.68 -10.55
N VAL A 116 -1.66 0.24 -9.83
CA VAL A 116 -0.60 1.09 -10.42
C VAL A 116 0.81 0.63 -10.11
N TYR A 117 1.04 -0.13 -9.04
CA TYR A 117 2.31 -0.77 -8.68
C TYR A 117 2.06 -1.73 -7.51
N SER A 118 3.04 -2.59 -7.22
CA SER A 118 3.06 -3.43 -6.01
C SER A 118 4.06 -2.90 -4.98
N VAL A 119 3.63 -2.94 -3.72
CA VAL A 119 4.40 -2.54 -2.54
C VAL A 119 4.67 -3.77 -1.70
N ILE A 120 5.95 -4.04 -1.44
CA ILE A 120 6.36 -5.10 -0.53
C ILE A 120 6.42 -4.64 0.92
N TYR A 121 6.12 -5.56 1.83
CA TYR A 121 6.32 -5.37 3.25
C TYR A 121 7.63 -6.02 3.70
N VAL A 122 8.49 -5.22 4.31
CA VAL A 122 9.84 -5.59 4.75
C VAL A 122 9.95 -5.58 6.27
N LEU A 123 10.97 -6.27 6.77
CA LEU A 123 11.39 -6.13 8.15
C LEU A 123 12.26 -4.87 8.26
N VAL A 124 11.86 -3.94 9.11
CA VAL A 124 12.66 -2.78 9.53
C VAL A 124 13.26 -3.08 10.90
N PHE A 125 14.53 -2.75 11.10
CA PHE A 125 15.24 -3.01 12.36
C PHE A 125 16.16 -1.85 12.75
N GLN A 126 16.33 -1.62 14.05
CA GLN A 126 17.31 -0.66 14.57
C GLN A 126 18.73 -1.16 14.33
N ARG A 127 19.60 -0.38 13.69
CA ARG A 127 20.98 -0.85 13.41
C ARG A 127 21.79 -1.04 14.68
N ALA A 128 21.61 -0.15 15.66
CA ALA A 128 22.33 -0.16 16.92
C ALA A 128 22.19 -1.48 17.70
N ILE A 129 21.00 -2.09 17.72
CA ILE A 129 20.74 -3.31 18.52
C ILE A 129 21.25 -4.60 17.85
N PHE A 130 21.49 -4.56 16.54
CA PHE A 130 22.00 -5.71 15.79
C PHE A 130 23.53 -5.65 15.56
N GLY A 131 24.20 -4.60 16.02
CA GLY A 131 25.67 -4.50 15.97
C GLY A 131 26.22 -4.67 14.55
N GLY A 132 25.50 -4.18 13.53
CA GLY A 132 25.86 -4.31 12.12
C GLY A 132 25.39 -5.60 11.43
N HIS A 133 24.83 -6.56 12.17
CA HIS A 133 24.20 -7.74 11.56
C HIS A 133 22.83 -7.39 10.98
N VAL A 134 22.47 -8.04 9.88
CA VAL A 134 21.14 -7.90 9.26
C VAL A 134 20.33 -9.15 9.62
N PRO A 135 19.12 -9.02 10.19
CA PRO A 135 18.27 -10.19 10.43
C PRO A 135 17.94 -10.88 9.10
N GLU A 136 18.16 -12.18 9.02
CA GLU A 136 17.93 -12.93 7.77
C GLU A 136 16.55 -13.58 7.69
N SER A 137 15.82 -13.65 8.81
CA SER A 137 14.58 -14.42 8.94
C SER A 137 13.53 -13.64 9.72
N TRP A 138 12.26 -13.80 9.36
CA TRP A 138 11.13 -13.29 10.14
C TRP A 138 11.05 -13.89 11.57
N ASN A 139 11.75 -14.99 11.86
CA ASN A 139 11.81 -15.59 13.20
C ASN A 139 12.32 -14.62 14.29
N VAL A 140 13.06 -13.59 13.89
CA VAL A 140 13.49 -12.53 14.83
C VAL A 140 12.29 -11.85 15.52
N LEU A 141 11.10 -11.89 14.91
CA LEU A 141 9.86 -11.38 15.51
C LEU A 141 9.42 -12.18 16.75
N LEU A 142 9.93 -13.40 16.97
CA LEU A 142 9.65 -14.22 18.14
C LEU A 142 10.76 -14.16 19.21
N ASP A 143 11.87 -13.48 18.93
CA ASP A 143 12.99 -13.40 19.87
C ASP A 143 12.58 -12.67 21.15
N PRO A 144 12.72 -13.28 22.35
CA PRO A 144 12.31 -12.66 23.61
C PRO A 144 13.04 -11.34 23.94
N ARG A 145 14.17 -11.05 23.27
CA ARG A 145 14.89 -9.77 23.40
C ARG A 145 14.07 -8.58 22.90
N HIS A 146 13.12 -8.80 21.99
CA HIS A 146 12.30 -7.74 21.39
C HIS A 146 10.91 -7.62 22.03
N ARG A 147 10.73 -8.17 23.25
CA ARG A 147 9.44 -8.20 23.95
C ARG A 147 8.90 -6.79 24.18
N GLY A 148 7.69 -6.52 23.66
CA GLY A 148 7.05 -5.21 23.73
C GLY A 148 7.75 -4.13 22.90
N ARG A 149 8.54 -4.51 21.89
CA ARG A 149 9.36 -3.58 21.09
C ARG A 149 9.14 -3.76 19.58
N ILE A 150 8.07 -4.45 19.19
CA ILE A 150 7.69 -4.67 17.80
C ILE A 150 6.45 -3.85 17.44
N ALA A 151 6.48 -3.22 16.26
CA ALA A 151 5.31 -2.55 15.69
C ALA A 151 4.80 -3.25 14.42
N LEU A 152 3.48 -3.39 14.32
CA LEU A 152 2.78 -3.95 13.16
C LEU A 152 1.82 -2.92 12.54
N TYR A 153 1.23 -3.29 11.40
CA TYR A 153 0.01 -2.63 10.95
C TYR A 153 -1.19 -3.14 11.75
N PRO A 154 -2.20 -2.28 11.99
CA PRO A 154 -3.48 -2.71 12.55
C PRO A 154 -4.13 -3.82 11.74
N ASP A 155 -4.93 -4.62 12.45
CA ASP A 155 -5.79 -5.68 11.90
C ASP A 155 -5.07 -6.78 11.09
N GLY A 156 -3.76 -6.95 11.31
CA GLY A 156 -2.96 -7.97 10.65
C GLY A 156 -2.67 -7.67 9.17
N ASN A 157 -2.84 -6.42 8.73
CA ASN A 157 -2.63 -6.08 7.32
C ASN A 157 -1.20 -6.40 6.86
N GLY A 158 -1.12 -7.15 5.76
CA GLY A 158 0.12 -7.62 5.14
C GLY A 158 0.77 -8.84 5.81
N ILE A 159 0.62 -9.07 7.12
CA ILE A 159 1.45 -10.05 7.83
C ILE A 159 1.00 -11.51 7.68
N HIS A 160 -0.25 -11.77 7.27
CA HIS A 160 -0.83 -13.12 7.30
C HIS A 160 -0.01 -14.18 6.54
N ALA A 161 0.55 -13.87 5.38
CA ALA A 161 1.35 -14.84 4.62
C ALA A 161 2.69 -15.15 5.30
N VAL A 162 3.33 -14.13 5.91
CA VAL A 162 4.53 -14.34 6.76
C VAL A 162 4.17 -15.22 7.95
N ALA A 163 3.10 -14.88 8.67
CA ALA A 163 2.67 -15.65 9.83
C ALA A 163 2.32 -17.11 9.46
N GLN A 164 1.72 -17.34 8.28
CA GLN A 164 1.41 -18.69 7.79
C GLN A 164 2.68 -19.52 7.61
N VAL A 165 3.68 -18.99 6.89
CA VAL A 165 4.95 -19.68 6.65
C VAL A 165 5.70 -19.95 7.96
N LEU A 166 5.79 -18.93 8.82
CA LEU A 166 6.51 -19.04 10.09
C LEU A 166 5.75 -19.89 11.12
N GLY A 167 4.44 -20.08 10.94
CA GLY A 167 3.63 -21.02 11.70
C GLY A 167 3.76 -22.48 11.23
N GLY A 168 4.50 -22.73 10.14
CA GLY A 168 4.73 -24.06 9.57
C GLY A 168 3.74 -24.47 8.47
N GLY A 169 2.94 -23.55 7.93
CA GLY A 169 2.07 -23.78 6.77
C GLY A 169 2.69 -23.27 5.47
N ALA A 170 2.01 -23.49 4.34
CA ALA A 170 2.37 -22.91 3.05
C ALA A 170 1.48 -21.71 2.69
N VAL A 171 1.95 -20.82 1.81
CA VAL A 171 1.11 -19.71 1.29
C VAL A 171 -0.08 -20.25 0.50
N ASP A 172 0.12 -21.35 -0.24
CA ASP A 172 -0.93 -22.01 -1.04
C ASP A 172 -2.07 -22.58 -0.19
N ASP A 173 -1.89 -22.69 1.12
CA ASP A 173 -2.93 -23.11 2.08
C ASP A 173 -3.88 -21.97 2.47
N ILE A 174 -3.63 -20.74 2.02
CA ILE A 174 -4.48 -19.58 2.28
C ILE A 174 -5.56 -19.49 1.18
N PRO A 175 -6.86 -19.37 1.53
CA PRO A 175 -7.42 -19.06 2.85
C PRO A 175 -7.85 -20.26 3.72
N GLU A 176 -7.81 -21.49 3.23
CA GLU A 176 -8.52 -22.63 3.82
C GLU A 176 -7.90 -23.15 5.14
N HIS A 177 -6.57 -23.11 5.29
CA HIS A 177 -5.85 -23.72 6.41
C HIS A 177 -4.92 -22.74 7.13
N MET A 178 -5.52 -21.73 7.76
CA MET A 178 -4.80 -20.63 8.42
C MET A 178 -4.44 -20.84 9.91
N GLU A 179 -4.66 -22.01 10.50
CA GLU A 179 -4.27 -22.25 11.90
C GLU A 179 -2.76 -22.05 12.16
N PRO A 180 -1.84 -22.43 11.26
CA PRO A 180 -0.43 -22.06 11.35
C PRO A 180 -0.22 -20.55 11.53
N CYS A 181 -0.85 -19.74 10.68
CA CYS A 181 -0.84 -18.28 10.79
C CYS A 181 -1.32 -17.79 12.16
N TRP A 182 -2.46 -18.30 12.63
CA TRP A 182 -3.00 -17.88 13.93
C TRP A 182 -2.12 -18.31 15.11
N ASN A 183 -1.49 -19.49 15.05
CA ASN A 183 -0.53 -19.95 16.06
C ASN A 183 0.69 -19.04 16.15
N PHE A 184 1.27 -18.67 15.01
CA PHE A 184 2.39 -17.74 14.96
C PHE A 184 2.00 -16.38 15.55
N LEU A 185 0.86 -15.82 15.16
CA LEU A 185 0.38 -14.53 15.68
C LEU A 185 0.14 -14.56 17.19
N ARG A 186 -0.38 -15.67 17.75
CA ARG A 186 -0.51 -15.85 19.21
C ARG A 186 0.85 -15.86 19.90
N ALA A 187 1.84 -16.55 19.33
CA ALA A 187 3.20 -16.61 19.87
C ALA A 187 3.92 -15.24 19.80
N MET A 188 3.66 -14.46 18.76
CA MET A 188 4.23 -13.13 18.55
C MET A 188 3.54 -12.05 19.41
N ARG A 189 2.29 -12.24 19.84
CA ARG A 189 1.53 -11.28 20.65
C ARG A 189 2.33 -10.56 21.75
N PRO A 190 3.08 -11.23 22.66
CA PRO A 190 3.83 -10.55 23.72
C PRO A 190 4.95 -9.63 23.21
N GLN A 191 5.35 -9.76 21.95
CA GLN A 191 6.41 -8.98 21.32
C GLN A 191 5.92 -7.61 20.83
N VAL A 192 4.62 -7.49 20.53
CA VAL A 192 4.04 -6.31 19.88
C VAL A 192 3.58 -5.28 20.91
N SER A 193 4.00 -4.02 20.74
CA SER A 193 3.58 -2.89 21.59
C SER A 193 2.82 -1.80 20.85
N ALA A 194 2.90 -1.77 19.51
CA ALA A 194 2.25 -0.75 18.70
C ALA A 194 1.62 -1.34 17.43
N MET A 195 0.44 -0.82 17.08
CA MET A 195 -0.23 -1.08 15.81
C MET A 195 -0.62 0.26 15.22
N ASP A 196 0.03 0.67 14.14
CA ASP A 196 -0.16 2.03 13.60
C ASP A 196 0.14 2.13 12.10
N TYR A 197 -0.64 2.96 11.41
CA TYR A 197 -0.42 3.40 10.02
C TYR A 197 0.34 4.74 9.94
N SER A 198 0.42 5.48 11.03
CA SER A 198 0.78 6.90 11.12
C SER A 198 2.27 7.17 11.40
N GLY A 199 2.61 8.46 11.46
CA GLY A 199 3.98 8.97 11.63
C GLY A 199 4.56 8.85 13.03
N GLN A 200 3.77 8.48 14.05
CA GLN A 200 4.29 8.34 15.43
C GLN A 200 5.39 7.28 15.53
N LEU A 201 5.38 6.29 14.63
CA LEU A 201 6.45 5.29 14.57
C LEU A 201 7.84 5.89 14.40
N ALA A 202 7.97 6.99 13.65
CA ALA A 202 9.26 7.66 13.48
C ALA A 202 9.80 8.18 14.82
N GLU A 203 8.92 8.69 15.68
CA GLU A 203 9.28 9.16 17.01
C GLU A 203 9.62 7.98 17.94
N HIS A 204 8.83 6.91 17.93
CA HIS A 204 9.13 5.70 18.69
C HIS A 204 10.44 5.04 18.28
N LEU A 205 10.76 5.02 16.99
CA LEU A 205 12.05 4.53 16.48
C LEU A 205 13.19 5.45 16.91
N ARG A 206 13.05 6.78 16.79
CA ARG A 206 14.09 7.72 17.28
C ARG A 206 14.34 7.60 18.77
N ALA A 207 13.29 7.42 19.56
CA ALA A 207 13.38 7.25 21.00
C ALA A 207 13.91 5.86 21.41
N GLY A 208 14.11 4.93 20.46
CA GLY A 208 14.53 3.57 20.77
C GLY A 208 13.47 2.79 21.57
N HIS A 209 12.19 3.11 21.41
CA HIS A 209 11.09 2.33 22.00
C HIS A 209 10.73 1.10 21.17
N LEU A 210 11.06 1.11 19.88
CA LEU A 210 10.86 0.01 18.94
C LEU A 210 12.20 -0.50 18.40
N ASP A 211 12.31 -1.82 18.34
CA ASP A 211 13.44 -2.57 17.80
C ASP A 211 13.19 -3.00 16.36
N LEU A 212 11.97 -3.48 16.10
CA LEU A 212 11.57 -4.10 14.86
C LEU A 212 10.22 -3.55 14.40
N CYS A 213 10.03 -3.41 13.08
CA CYS A 213 8.73 -3.10 12.50
C CYS A 213 8.48 -3.94 11.25
N PHE A 214 7.24 -4.40 11.08
CA PHE A 214 6.74 -4.89 9.80
C PHE A 214 6.16 -3.71 9.01
N ARG A 215 6.80 -3.27 7.93
CA ARG A 215 6.37 -2.04 7.22
C ARG A 215 6.51 -2.14 5.71
N ALA A 216 5.65 -1.40 5.00
CA ALA A 216 5.83 -1.17 3.57
C ALA A 216 7.19 -0.52 3.31
N LEU A 217 7.93 -1.00 2.31
CA LEU A 217 9.26 -0.50 1.96
C LEU A 217 9.33 1.03 1.77
N PRO A 218 8.34 1.71 1.16
CA PRO A 218 8.36 3.17 1.06
C PRO A 218 8.43 3.88 2.42
N ASN A 219 7.84 3.31 3.47
CA ASN A 219 7.95 3.86 4.82
C ASN A 219 9.34 3.63 5.41
N ALA A 220 9.95 2.47 5.17
CA ALA A 220 11.32 2.19 5.60
C ALA A 220 12.34 3.16 4.96
N ILE A 221 12.19 3.42 3.65
CA ILE A 221 12.97 4.44 2.94
C ILE A 221 12.69 5.82 3.53
N GLY A 222 11.43 6.13 3.84
CA GLY A 222 11.04 7.37 4.52
C GLY A 222 11.75 7.58 5.86
N PHE A 223 11.85 6.53 6.70
CA PHE A 223 12.57 6.60 7.96
C PHE A 223 14.06 6.88 7.77
N GLN A 224 14.71 6.21 6.80
CA GLN A 224 16.12 6.45 6.47
C GLN A 224 16.37 7.87 5.97
N ARG A 225 15.52 8.38 5.07
CA ARG A 225 15.58 9.77 4.58
C ARG A 225 15.38 10.79 5.70
N ALA A 226 14.61 10.43 6.73
CA ALA A 226 14.38 11.26 7.92
C ALA A 226 15.49 11.14 8.99
N GLY A 227 16.62 10.50 8.65
CA GLY A 227 17.80 10.38 9.51
C GLY A 227 17.67 9.39 10.67
N ILE A 228 16.68 8.49 10.62
CA ILE A 228 16.50 7.47 11.65
C ILE A 228 17.46 6.30 11.36
N ASP A 229 18.21 5.86 12.36
CA ASP A 229 19.23 4.80 12.24
C ASP A 229 18.65 3.39 12.15
N VAL A 230 17.89 3.15 11.07
CA VAL A 230 17.26 1.86 10.78
C VAL A 230 17.80 1.22 9.51
N GLY A 231 17.84 -0.11 9.53
CA GLY A 231 17.98 -0.96 8.36
C GLY A 231 16.61 -1.51 7.95
N TRP A 232 16.55 -2.04 6.74
CA TRP A 232 15.44 -2.88 6.31
C TRP A 232 15.99 -4.06 5.50
N VAL A 233 15.21 -5.15 5.46
CA VAL A 233 15.59 -6.38 4.76
C VAL A 233 14.34 -7.12 4.29
N ALA A 234 14.42 -7.79 3.15
CA ALA A 234 13.51 -8.86 2.76
C ALA A 234 14.07 -10.19 3.31
N PRO A 235 13.42 -10.80 4.32
CA PRO A 235 13.92 -12.03 4.92
C PRO A 235 13.91 -13.23 3.95
N ALA A 236 14.64 -14.28 4.29
CA ALA A 236 14.86 -15.47 3.45
C ALA A 236 13.55 -16.18 3.06
N GLU A 237 12.53 -16.12 3.90
CA GLU A 237 11.24 -16.72 3.62
C GLU A 237 10.44 -15.96 2.56
N GLY A 238 10.88 -14.76 2.17
CA GLY A 238 10.18 -13.89 1.23
C GLY A 238 9.37 -12.78 1.93
N VAL A 239 8.72 -11.96 1.12
CA VAL A 239 7.94 -10.79 1.56
C VAL A 239 6.54 -10.82 0.98
N PRO A 240 5.51 -10.45 1.76
CA PRO A 240 4.18 -10.27 1.21
C PRO A 240 4.08 -8.92 0.49
N ASP A 241 3.10 -8.79 -0.39
CA ASP A 241 2.83 -7.56 -1.12
C ASP A 241 1.36 -7.12 -1.09
N THR A 242 1.16 -5.86 -1.47
CA THR A 242 -0.15 -5.28 -1.79
C THR A 242 0.00 -4.42 -3.03
N MET A 243 -1.05 -4.32 -3.83
CA MET A 243 -1.11 -3.29 -4.87
C MET A 243 -1.86 -2.07 -4.35
N ASP A 244 -1.45 -0.90 -4.84
CA ASP A 244 -2.24 0.33 -4.73
C ASP A 244 -2.97 0.57 -6.05
N CYS A 245 -4.11 1.26 -5.96
CA CYS A 245 -4.99 1.50 -7.07
C CYS A 245 -5.32 2.97 -7.20
N LEU A 246 -5.46 3.42 -8.44
CA LEU A 246 -6.14 4.66 -8.78
C LEU A 246 -7.51 4.32 -9.38
N TRP A 247 -8.54 5.05 -8.97
CA TRP A 247 -9.89 4.90 -9.49
C TRP A 247 -10.65 6.23 -9.46
N VAL A 248 -11.65 6.35 -10.34
CA VAL A 248 -12.48 7.55 -10.48
C VAL A 248 -13.79 7.32 -9.72
N PRO A 249 -14.14 8.14 -8.70
CA PRO A 249 -15.44 8.01 -8.04
C PRO A 249 -16.61 8.41 -8.94
N ARG A 250 -17.75 7.73 -8.83
CA ARG A 250 -19.00 8.15 -9.50
C ARG A 250 -19.56 9.45 -8.91
N GLY A 251 -20.35 10.17 -9.71
CA GLY A 251 -21.00 11.43 -9.30
C GLY A 251 -20.17 12.68 -9.57
N LEU A 252 -19.05 12.54 -10.30
CA LEU A 252 -18.30 13.65 -10.85
C LEU A 252 -19.00 14.22 -12.09
N SER A 253 -18.80 15.51 -12.36
CA SER A 253 -19.14 16.10 -13.65
C SER A 253 -18.33 15.43 -14.78
N PRO A 254 -18.83 15.35 -16.02
CA PRO A 254 -18.11 14.76 -17.15
C PRO A 254 -16.69 15.31 -17.35
N GLU A 255 -16.50 16.61 -17.14
CA GLU A 255 -15.21 17.30 -17.26
C GLU A 255 -14.18 16.80 -16.22
N VAL A 256 -14.54 16.80 -14.94
CA VAL A 256 -13.64 16.30 -13.87
C VAL A 256 -13.37 14.79 -14.01
N ALA A 257 -14.36 14.00 -14.43
CA ALA A 257 -14.16 12.58 -14.69
C ALA A 257 -13.14 12.36 -15.83
N GLU A 258 -13.16 13.22 -16.85
CA GLU A 258 -12.18 13.18 -17.94
C GLU A 258 -10.77 13.56 -17.48
N TRP A 259 -10.64 14.61 -16.66
CA TRP A 259 -9.36 14.96 -16.06
C TRP A 259 -8.80 13.84 -15.19
N ALA A 260 -9.66 13.18 -14.42
CA ALA A 260 -9.30 12.04 -13.58
C ALA A 260 -8.80 10.86 -14.42
N ARG A 261 -9.47 10.50 -15.52
CA ARG A 261 -9.01 9.44 -16.45
C ARG A 261 -7.67 9.80 -17.10
N ARG A 262 -7.50 11.04 -17.55
CA ARG A 262 -6.22 11.55 -18.10
C ARG A 262 -5.10 11.50 -17.07
N TYR A 263 -5.40 11.82 -15.80
CA TYR A 263 -4.43 11.72 -14.70
C TYR A 263 -3.99 10.28 -14.46
N ILE A 264 -4.94 9.33 -14.45
CA ILE A 264 -4.64 7.90 -14.32
C ILE A 264 -3.82 7.42 -15.51
N ASP A 265 -4.20 7.77 -16.74
CA ASP A 265 -3.43 7.38 -17.94
C ASP A 265 -1.99 7.90 -17.88
N PHE A 266 -1.81 9.17 -17.48
CA PHE A 266 -0.50 9.77 -17.29
C PHE A 266 0.33 9.05 -16.22
N ALA A 267 -0.28 8.72 -15.08
CA ALA A 267 0.35 7.97 -13.99
C ALA A 267 0.78 6.54 -14.39
N LEU A 268 0.10 5.98 -15.39
CA LEU A 268 0.39 4.67 -15.97
C LEU A 268 1.36 4.74 -17.15
N SER A 269 1.84 5.90 -17.56
CA SER A 269 2.86 6.01 -18.60
C SER A 269 4.19 5.43 -18.09
N ARG A 270 4.98 4.84 -18.99
CA ARG A 270 6.27 4.24 -18.65
C ARG A 270 7.21 5.16 -17.86
N PRO A 271 7.54 6.39 -18.32
CA PRO A 271 8.49 7.24 -17.58
C PRO A 271 7.97 7.63 -16.19
N VAL A 272 6.66 7.82 -16.05
CA VAL A 272 6.04 8.12 -14.74
C VAL A 272 6.10 6.91 -13.81
N GLN A 273 5.80 5.71 -14.32
CA GLN A 273 5.92 4.45 -13.57
C GLN A 273 7.36 4.22 -13.09
N GLU A 274 8.36 4.39 -13.96
CA GLU A 274 9.77 4.27 -13.60
C GLU A 274 10.15 5.29 -12.51
N HIS A 275 9.75 6.55 -12.66
CA HIS A 275 10.11 7.57 -11.69
C HIS A 275 9.39 7.40 -10.35
N TRP A 276 8.08 7.18 -10.37
CA TRP A 276 7.26 7.06 -9.16
C TRP A 276 7.65 5.84 -8.35
N CYS A 277 7.79 4.68 -9.01
CA CYS A 277 8.22 3.46 -8.37
C CYS A 277 9.65 3.57 -7.82
N ARG A 278 10.56 4.27 -8.51
CA ARG A 278 11.92 4.52 -8.00
C ARG A 278 11.92 5.32 -6.70
N LEU A 279 11.03 6.31 -6.57
CA LEU A 279 10.96 7.13 -5.36
C LEU A 279 10.40 6.36 -4.17
N LEU A 280 9.44 5.47 -4.42
CA LEU A 280 8.77 4.63 -3.44
C LEU A 280 9.56 3.35 -3.09
N GLY A 281 10.37 2.82 -4.02
CA GLY A 281 10.86 1.45 -3.94
C GLY A 281 9.75 0.41 -4.18
N ALA A 282 8.82 0.72 -5.10
CA ALA A 282 7.70 -0.15 -5.47
C ALA A 282 7.99 -0.91 -6.78
N ILE A 283 7.32 -2.04 -7.01
CA ILE A 283 7.41 -2.78 -8.27
C ILE A 283 6.42 -2.16 -9.26
N PRO A 284 6.86 -1.63 -10.42
CA PRO A 284 5.96 -1.07 -11.42
C PRO A 284 4.89 -2.09 -11.87
N ALA A 285 3.67 -1.63 -12.11
CA ALA A 285 2.64 -2.47 -12.73
C ALA A 285 2.91 -2.70 -14.23
N ARG A 286 3.81 -1.92 -14.83
CA ARG A 286 4.26 -2.05 -16.20
C ARG A 286 5.44 -3.01 -16.33
N PRO A 287 5.35 -4.10 -17.11
CA PRO A 287 6.48 -5.01 -17.33
C PRO A 287 7.64 -4.38 -18.11
N ASP A 288 7.38 -3.34 -18.90
CA ASP A 288 8.39 -2.61 -19.67
C ASP A 288 9.07 -1.46 -18.89
N ALA A 289 8.64 -1.19 -17.66
CA ALA A 289 9.27 -0.21 -16.77
C ALA A 289 10.39 -0.86 -15.95
N ALA A 290 11.52 -0.17 -15.82
CA ALA A 290 12.63 -0.66 -15.00
C ALA A 290 12.25 -0.74 -13.50
N ALA A 291 12.60 -1.86 -12.86
CA ALA A 291 12.48 -1.98 -11.41
C ALA A 291 13.39 -0.97 -10.69
N PRO A 292 12.96 -0.41 -9.54
CA PRO A 292 13.81 0.48 -8.75
C PRO A 292 15.14 -0.17 -8.36
N PRO A 293 16.26 0.57 -8.36
CA PRO A 293 17.54 0.07 -7.89
C PRO A 293 17.51 -0.47 -6.46
N THR A 294 16.59 0.04 -5.62
CA THR A 294 16.38 -0.43 -4.25
C THR A 294 15.88 -1.87 -4.17
N LEU A 295 15.34 -2.44 -5.25
CA LEU A 295 14.84 -3.82 -5.32
C LEU A 295 15.84 -4.80 -5.97
N GLY A 296 17.10 -4.40 -6.13
CA GLY A 296 18.11 -5.18 -6.85
C GLY A 296 18.39 -6.58 -6.30
N ALA A 297 19.10 -7.41 -7.08
CA ALA A 297 19.34 -8.82 -6.74
C ALA A 297 20.03 -9.06 -5.38
N ALA A 298 20.76 -8.08 -4.85
CA ALA A 298 21.45 -8.18 -3.57
C ALA A 298 20.51 -8.16 -2.35
N THR A 299 19.27 -7.72 -2.49
CA THR A 299 18.36 -7.46 -1.35
C THR A 299 17.33 -8.55 -1.09
N ARG A 300 17.39 -9.72 -1.79
CA ARG A 300 16.36 -10.79 -1.74
C ARG A 300 14.93 -10.28 -1.99
N THR A 301 14.81 -9.11 -2.63
CA THR A 301 13.54 -8.46 -2.94
C THR A 301 13.04 -8.91 -4.30
N PRO A 302 11.72 -9.05 -4.46
CA PRO A 302 11.14 -9.30 -5.78
C PRO A 302 11.37 -8.13 -6.74
N GLN A 303 11.77 -8.45 -7.97
CA GLN A 303 12.07 -7.47 -9.01
C GLN A 303 10.89 -7.19 -9.95
N CYS A 304 9.94 -8.12 -10.02
CA CYS A 304 8.76 -8.02 -10.86
C CYS A 304 7.56 -8.71 -10.19
N LEU A 305 6.38 -8.51 -10.77
CA LEU A 305 5.14 -9.10 -10.29
C LEU A 305 5.06 -10.63 -10.48
N ASP A 306 5.97 -11.23 -11.26
CA ASP A 306 6.02 -12.68 -11.47
C ASP A 306 7.02 -13.41 -10.56
N ASP A 307 7.72 -12.69 -9.68
CA ASP A 307 8.72 -13.28 -8.80
C ASP A 307 8.08 -14.12 -7.69
N ARG A 308 7.87 -15.41 -8.00
CA ARG A 308 7.35 -16.41 -7.06
C ARG A 308 8.37 -16.91 -6.04
N GLN A 309 9.65 -16.58 -6.21
CA GLN A 309 10.68 -17.01 -5.27
C GLN A 309 10.68 -16.12 -4.02
N HIS A 310 10.52 -14.81 -4.21
CA HIS A 310 10.61 -13.84 -3.12
C HIS A 310 9.26 -13.29 -2.67
N LEU A 311 8.19 -13.44 -3.45
CA LEU A 311 6.84 -13.03 -3.03
C LEU A 311 6.10 -14.15 -2.29
N LEU A 312 5.66 -13.83 -1.07
CA LEU A 312 4.62 -14.55 -0.36
C LEU A 312 3.25 -14.11 -0.90
N TYR A 313 2.98 -14.46 -2.15
CA TYR A 313 1.84 -13.94 -2.91
C TYR A 313 0.51 -14.54 -2.48
N VAL A 314 -0.40 -13.68 -2.03
CA VAL A 314 -1.82 -14.00 -1.83
C VAL A 314 -2.63 -13.14 -2.80
N PRO A 315 -3.52 -13.72 -3.63
CA PRO A 315 -4.32 -12.93 -4.57
C PRO A 315 -5.20 -11.89 -3.87
N ASP A 316 -5.31 -10.68 -4.43
CA ASP A 316 -6.08 -9.60 -3.80
C ASP A 316 -7.58 -9.92 -3.69
N ARG A 317 -8.13 -10.74 -4.59
CA ARG A 317 -9.49 -11.29 -4.47
C ARG A 317 -9.67 -12.12 -3.20
N ILE A 318 -8.70 -12.96 -2.85
CA ILE A 318 -8.74 -13.74 -1.61
C ILE A 318 -8.67 -12.80 -0.41
N LYS A 319 -7.75 -11.82 -0.42
CA LYS A 319 -7.67 -10.80 0.63
C LYS A 319 -9.01 -10.06 0.79
N LEU A 320 -9.65 -9.65 -0.32
CA LEU A 320 -10.93 -8.95 -0.32
C LEU A 320 -12.06 -9.76 0.33
N VAL A 321 -12.19 -11.03 -0.04
CA VAL A 321 -13.26 -11.91 0.44
C VAL A 321 -13.10 -12.18 1.94
N HIS A 322 -11.86 -12.40 2.40
CA HIS A 322 -11.61 -12.87 3.76
C HIS A 322 -11.18 -11.77 4.76
N ALA A 323 -10.91 -10.55 4.29
CA ALA A 323 -10.40 -9.44 5.12
C ALA A 323 -11.16 -9.28 6.43
N ALA A 324 -12.49 -9.16 6.41
CA ALA A 324 -13.28 -8.93 7.62
C ALA A 324 -13.10 -10.03 8.68
N GLY A 325 -13.10 -11.30 8.25
CA GLY A 325 -12.90 -12.45 9.14
C GLY A 325 -11.48 -12.50 9.71
N TRP A 326 -10.47 -12.23 8.87
CA TRP A 326 -9.07 -12.18 9.29
C TRP A 326 -8.81 -11.04 10.28
N GLN A 327 -9.35 -9.85 10.02
CA GLN A 327 -9.24 -8.71 10.93
C GLN A 327 -9.90 -9.00 12.28
N GLN A 328 -11.10 -9.62 12.27
CA GLN A 328 -11.76 -10.04 13.50
C GLN A 328 -10.93 -11.07 14.28
N LYS A 329 -10.39 -12.09 13.58
CA LYS A 329 -9.54 -13.11 14.20
C LYS A 329 -8.26 -12.50 14.77
N PHE A 330 -7.59 -11.63 14.03
CA PHE A 330 -6.41 -10.90 14.48
C PHE A 330 -6.71 -10.09 15.74
N ARG A 331 -7.77 -9.27 15.72
CA ARG A 331 -8.21 -8.51 16.91
C ARG A 331 -8.44 -9.43 18.10
N SER A 332 -9.11 -10.57 17.93
CA SER A 332 -9.35 -11.52 19.04
C SER A 332 -8.05 -12.04 19.68
N ILE A 333 -6.98 -12.20 18.89
CA ILE A 333 -5.66 -12.66 19.37
C ILE A 333 -4.99 -11.55 20.19
N PHE A 334 -4.99 -10.31 19.69
CA PHE A 334 -4.20 -9.23 20.28
C PHE A 334 -4.93 -8.50 21.42
N ASN A 335 -6.26 -8.36 21.33
CA ASN A 335 -7.07 -7.60 22.26
C ASN A 335 -7.51 -8.43 23.49
N GLY A 336 -7.75 -9.74 23.34
CA GLY A 336 -8.29 -10.57 24.43
C GLY A 336 -9.64 -10.06 24.98
N PRO A 337 -10.32 -10.81 25.86
CA PRO A 337 -11.63 -10.42 26.39
C PRO A 337 -11.64 -9.19 27.30
N ASN A 338 -10.47 -8.60 27.61
CA ASN A 338 -10.34 -7.50 28.59
C ASN A 338 -9.85 -6.16 28.03
N SER A 339 -9.70 -5.98 26.71
CA SER A 339 -9.43 -4.65 26.17
C SER A 339 -10.71 -4.02 25.63
N SER A 340 -11.56 -3.55 26.55
CA SER A 340 -12.62 -2.60 26.23
C SER A 340 -12.00 -1.24 25.91
N ALA A 341 -12.37 -0.72 24.74
CA ALA A 341 -12.51 0.70 24.41
C ALA A 341 -11.36 1.66 24.78
N THR A 342 -10.60 2.08 23.77
CA THR A 342 -10.41 3.51 23.55
C THR A 342 -10.80 3.80 22.11
N ALA A 343 -11.80 4.66 21.99
CA ALA A 343 -12.46 5.08 20.76
C ALA A 343 -11.59 6.07 19.96
#